data_AF-A0A5J4T433-F1
#
_entry.id   AF-A0A5J4T433-F1
#
_cell.length_a   1.000
_cell.length_b   1.000
_cell.length_c   1.000
_cell.angle_alpha   90.00
_cell.angle_beta   90.00
_cell.angle_gamma   90.00
#
_symmetry.space_group_name_H-M   'P 1'
#
loop_
_entity.id
_entity.type
_entity.pdbx_description
1 polymer ?
#
loop_
_entity_poly.entity_id
_entity_poly.type
_entity_poly.pdbx_seq_one_letter_code
_entity_poly.pdbx_strand_id
1 'polypeptide(L)' 'MQKFLAFGIQSRTYFYVGMPFGLKTAPYIFNQHLQPAITRLGTLGIMKIVYIGDILILNQNQE' A
#
# COMPACT_ATOMS: atom_id res chain seq x y z
N MET A 1 -8.44 -2.22 17.72
CA MET A 1 -8.82 -1.92 16.32
C MET A 1 -9.52 -3.07 15.61
N GLN A 2 -9.06 -4.32 15.72
CA GLN A 2 -9.69 -5.47 15.04
C GLN A 2 -11.22 -5.56 15.21
N LYS A 3 -11.76 -5.26 16.41
CA LYS A 3 -13.21 -5.25 16.67
C LYS A 3 -14.03 -4.34 15.74
N PHE A 4 -13.44 -3.24 15.23
CA PHE A 4 -14.10 -2.30 14.31
C PHE A 4 -13.97 -2.70 12.84
N LEU A 5 -13.20 -3.75 12.54
CA LEU A 5 -12.98 -4.29 11.21
C LEU A 5 -13.66 -5.67 11.06
N ALA A 6 -14.70 -5.91 11.86
CA ALA A 6 -15.48 -7.13 11.78
C ALA A 6 -16.52 -7.04 10.67
N PHE A 7 -16.83 -8.15 10.01
CA PHE A 7 -17.96 -8.28 9.10
C PHE A 7 -18.61 -9.66 9.22
N GLY A 8 -19.89 -9.75 8.82
CA GLY A 8 -20.68 -10.98 8.93
C GLY A 8 -20.98 -11.59 7.56
N ILE A 9 -20.81 -12.91 7.43
CA ILE A 9 -21.25 -13.69 6.26
C ILE A 9 -21.86 -15.01 6.76
N GLN A 10 -23.07 -15.36 6.30
CA GLN A 10 -23.76 -16.62 6.64
C GLN A 10 -23.74 -16.93 8.15
N SER A 11 -24.14 -15.96 8.97
CA SER A 11 -24.17 -16.07 10.43
C SER A 11 -22.81 -16.31 11.12
N ARG A 12 -21.70 -16.09 10.41
CA ARG A 12 -20.34 -16.14 10.96
C ARG A 12 -19.70 -14.76 10.95
N THR A 13 -18.94 -14.45 11.99
CA THR A 13 -18.18 -13.20 12.11
C THR A 13 -16.73 -13.42 11.69
N TYR A 14 -16.25 -12.54 10.83
CA TYR A 14 -14.88 -12.52 10.34
C TYR A 14 -14.23 -11.19 10.71
N PHE A 15 -12.90 -11.22 10.83
CA PHE A 15 -12.09 -10.03 11.05
C PHE A 15 -11.01 -9.97 9.97
N TYR A 16 -10.73 -8.76 9.49
CA TYR A 16 -9.58 -8.58 8.61
C TYR A 16 -8.28 -8.85 9.39
N VAL A 17 -7.44 -9.74 8.87
CA VAL A 17 -6.09 -10.03 9.40
C VAL A 17 -5.10 -8.95 8.96
N GLY A 18 -5.25 -8.45 7.73
CA GLY A 18 -4.50 -7.33 7.18
C GLY A 18 -5.31 -6.03 7.16
N MET A 19 -4.75 -5.01 6.53
CA MET A 19 -5.43 -3.74 6.29
C MET A 19 -6.60 -3.94 5.31
N PRO A 20 -7.86 -3.65 5.70
CA PRO A 20 -8.97 -3.72 4.76
C PRO A 20 -8.96 -2.58 3.76
N PHE A 21 -9.50 -2.86 2.57
CA PHE A 21 -9.84 -1.84 1.58
C PHE A 21 -11.03 -0.98 2.07
N GLY A 22 -11.12 0.25 1.57
CA GLY A 22 -12.22 1.17 1.89
C GLY A 22 -12.05 1.95 3.19
N LEU A 23 -11.03 1.67 4.01
CA LEU A 23 -10.66 2.55 5.12
C LEU A 23 -10.08 3.86 4.59
N LYS A 24 -10.61 4.99 5.08
CA LYS A 24 -10.10 6.33 4.74
C LYS A 24 -8.60 6.49 4.98
N THR A 25 -8.07 5.82 6.01
CA THR A 25 -6.65 5.90 6.39
C THR A 25 -5.77 4.84 5.72
N ALA A 26 -6.35 3.83 5.05
CA ALA A 26 -5.57 2.75 4.45
C ALA A 26 -4.51 3.26 3.43
N PRO A 27 -4.84 4.17 2.50
CA PRO A 27 -3.86 4.73 1.57
C PRO A 27 -2.66 5.37 2.26
N TYR A 28 -2.93 6.13 3.33
CA TYR A 28 -1.89 6.84 4.07
C TYR A 28 -0.97 5.88 4.84
N ILE A 29 -1.54 4.91 5.55
CA ILE A 29 -0.76 3.93 6.30
C ILE A 29 0.05 3.04 5.34
N PHE A 30 -0.55 2.61 4.22
CA PHE A 30 0.14 1.84 3.19
C PHE A 30 1.33 2.62 2.63
N ASN A 31 1.13 3.89 2.24
CA ASN A 31 2.19 4.72 1.69
C ASN A 31 3.37 4.91 2.68
N GLN A 32 3.09 5.08 3.98
CA GLN A 32 4.15 5.14 5.00
C GLN A 32 4.99 3.86 5.06
N HIS A 33 4.38 2.69 4.88
CA HIS A 33 5.08 1.41 4.87
C HIS A 33 5.82 1.16 3.55
N LEU A 34 5.33 1.74 2.46
CA LEU A 34 5.97 1.68 1.14
C LEU A 34 7.21 2.59 1.07
N GLN A 35 7.21 3.72 1.78
CA GLN A 35 8.24 4.76 1.70
C GLN A 35 9.68 4.25 1.86
N PRO A 36 10.04 3.34 2.80
CA PRO A 36 11.40 2.82 2.90
C PRO A 36 11.87 2.10 1.64
N ALA A 37 11.00 1.33 1.00
CA ALA A 37 11.30 0.66 -0.27
C ALA A 37 11.51 1.66 -1.40
N ILE A 38 10.67 2.70 -1.48
CA ILE A 38 10.81 3.79 -2.46
C ILE A 38 12.12 4.55 -2.24
N THR A 39 12.47 4.86 -0.99
CA THR A 39 13.74 5.50 -0.65
C THR A 39 14.91 4.63 -1.10
N ARG A 40 14.86 3.31 -0.86
CA ARG A 40 15.90 2.38 -1.31
C ARG A 40 16.05 2.38 -2.83
N LEU A 41 14.97 2.35 -3.59
CA LEU A 41 15.02 2.48 -5.06
C LEU A 41 15.67 3.80 -5.49
N GLY A 42 15.48 4.89 -4.74
CA GLY A 42 16.19 6.16 -4.97
C GLY A 42 17.69 6.06 -4.78
N THR A 43 18.14 5.39 -3.72
CA THR A 43 19.59 5.17 -3.49
C THR A 43 20.26 4.31 -4.56
N LEU A 44 19.47 3.54 -5.33
CA LEU A 44 19.95 2.71 -6.43
C LEU A 44 19.95 3.44 -7.78
N GLY A 45 19.61 4.73 -7.82
CA GLY A 45 19.54 5.51 -9.06
C GLY A 45 18.31 5.26 -9.93
N ILE A 46 17.34 4.47 -9.45
CA ILE A 46 16.13 4.12 -10.22
C ILE A 46 15.15 5.31 -10.23
N MET A 47 14.87 5.84 -11.43
CA MET A 47 13.86 6.87 -11.65
C MET A 47 12.45 6.28 -11.51
N LYS A 48 11.60 6.99 -10.77
CA LYS A 48 10.25 6.54 -10.45
C LYS A 48 9.32 7.70 -10.11
N ILE A 49 8.04 7.52 -10.39
CA ILE A 49 6.94 8.34 -9.90
C ILE A 49 6.07 7.41 -9.04
N VAL A 50 5.75 7.83 -7.81
CA VAL A 50 4.98 7.03 -6.86
C VAL A 50 3.71 7.79 -6.49
N TYR A 51 2.57 7.13 -6.60
CA TYR A 51 1.27 7.65 -6.17
C TYR A 51 0.54 6.60 -5.34
N ILE A 52 0.66 6.69 -4.00
CA ILE A 52 0.02 5.80 -3.02
C ILE A 52 0.38 4.32 -3.27
N GLY A 53 -0.42 3.61 -4.06
CA GLY A 53 -0.24 2.20 -4.40
C GLY A 53 0.43 1.97 -5.76
N ASP A 54 0.46 3.01 -6.59
CA ASP A 54 0.96 2.93 -7.96
C ASP A 54 2.41 3.39 -8.03
N ILE A 55 3.23 2.64 -8.76
CA ILE A 55 4.64 2.93 -8.98
C ILE A 55 4.90 2.88 -10.48
N LEU A 56 5.24 4.01 -11.06
CA LEU A 56 5.74 4.12 -12.42
C LEU A 56 7.27 4.14 -12.37
N ILE A 57 7.91 3.10 -12.89
CA ILE A 57 9.37 3.05 -13.06
C ILE A 57 9.72 3.60 -14.44
N LEU A 58 10.66 4.54 -14.49
CA LEU A 58 11.06 5.20 -15.73
C LEU A 58 12.36 4.58 -16.25
N ASN A 59 12.35 4.11 -17.49
CA ASN A 59 13.59 3.77 -18.17
C ASN A 59 14.44 5.03 -18.32
N GLN A 60 15.73 4.93 -18.06
CA GLN A 60 16.68 6.03 -18.24
C GLN A 60 17.23 6.09 -19.66
N ASN A 61 17.04 5.02 -20.43
CA ASN A 61 17.50 4.87 -21.81
C ASN A 61 16.32 4.83 -22.77
N GLN A 62 16.54 5.20 -24.03
CA GLN A 62 15.51 5.20 -25.09
C GLN A 62 15.42 3.89 -25.89
N GLU A 63 16.24 2.88 -25.55
CA GLU A 63 16.24 1.57 -26.22
C GLU A 63 15.21 0.60 -25.63
#